data_AF-A0A2N5X0G6-F1
#
_entry.id   AF-A0A2N5X0G6-F1
#
_cell.length_a   1.000
_cell.length_b   1.000
_cell.length_c   1.000
_cell.angle_alpha   90.00
_cell.angle_beta   90.00
_cell.angle_gamma   90.00
#
_symmetry.space_group_name_H-M   'P 1'
#
loop_
_entity.id
_entity.type
_entity.pdbx_description
1 polymer ?
#
loop_
_entity_poly.entity_id
_entity_poly.type
_entity_poly.pdbx_seq_one_letter_code
_entity_poly.pdbx_strand_id
1 'polypeptide(L)'
;MVDAAHAASFHWGVVGNELNFMRAKTLLAEVHALAGSGRLALGLAEEIREYFLARPTEDWELAFVHTVHAHASYVAGESEKHHASYRTAEQAIDNISDEEDRRIVLGTFDQVPKPGGVDGA
;
A
#
# COMPACT_ATOMS: atom_id res chain seq x y z
N MET A 1 -3.16 3.76 16.29
CA MET A 1 -2.22 4.00 15.16
C MET A 1 -2.80 4.92 14.09
N VAL A 2 -4.09 4.83 13.77
CA VAL A 2 -4.78 5.71 12.80
C VAL A 2 -4.55 7.22 13.07
N ASP A 3 -4.72 7.68 14.30
CA ASP A 3 -4.53 9.12 14.62
C ASP A 3 -3.08 9.59 14.43
N ALA A 4 -2.11 8.72 14.71
CA ALA A 4 -0.70 9.02 14.48
C ALA A 4 -0.38 9.10 12.97
N ALA A 5 -1.01 8.24 12.15
CA ALA A 5 -0.86 8.29 10.69
C ALA A 5 -1.45 9.58 10.10
N HIS A 6 -2.62 10.02 10.59
CA HIS A 6 -3.18 11.31 10.23
C HIS A 6 -2.29 12.48 10.64
N ALA A 7 -1.72 12.46 11.86
CA ALA A 7 -0.82 13.50 12.33
C ALA A 7 0.46 13.58 11.47
N ALA A 8 1.05 12.44 11.11
CA ALA A 8 2.21 12.37 10.24
C ALA A 8 1.90 12.87 8.81
N SER A 9 0.74 12.46 8.26
CA SER A 9 0.27 12.93 6.94
C SER A 9 0.02 14.44 6.92
N PHE A 10 -0.62 14.98 7.97
CA PHE A 10 -0.80 16.42 8.14
C PHE A 10 0.54 17.16 8.21
N HIS A 11 1.50 16.67 9.02
CA HIS A 11 2.81 17.28 9.13
C HIS A 11 3.49 17.41 7.76
N TRP A 12 3.54 16.31 6.99
CA TRP A 12 4.13 16.34 5.65
C TRP A 12 3.34 17.20 4.66
N GLY A 13 2.03 17.32 4.81
CA GLY A 13 1.23 18.26 4.01
C GLY A 13 1.56 19.73 4.28
N VAL A 14 2.09 20.06 5.46
CA VAL A 14 2.45 21.44 5.85
C VAL A 14 3.91 21.76 5.54
N VAL A 15 4.84 20.84 5.80
CA VAL A 15 6.29 21.11 5.68
C VAL A 15 7.01 20.32 4.58
N GLY A 16 6.35 19.32 4.01
CA GLY A 16 6.92 18.45 2.98
C GLY A 16 6.67 18.95 1.56
N ASN A 17 7.19 18.21 0.60
CA ASN A 17 6.81 18.33 -0.80
C ASN A 17 5.69 17.32 -1.13
N GLU A 18 5.22 17.37 -2.38
CA GLU A 18 4.17 16.47 -2.86
C GLU A 18 4.52 14.98 -2.67
N LEU A 19 5.78 14.60 -2.92
CA LEU A 19 6.24 13.22 -2.75
C LEU A 19 6.14 12.76 -1.29
N ASN A 20 6.57 13.61 -0.34
CA ASN A 20 6.45 13.32 1.09
C ASN A 20 4.99 13.13 1.50
N PHE A 21 4.09 13.97 0.98
CA PHE A 21 2.67 13.85 1.23
C PHE A 21 2.08 12.54 0.68
N MET A 22 2.46 12.13 -0.54
CA MET A 22 1.97 10.89 -1.13
C MET A 22 2.53 9.63 -0.46
N ARG A 23 3.79 9.66 -0.01
CA ARG A 23 4.36 8.60 0.85
C ARG A 23 3.58 8.49 2.16
N ALA A 24 3.27 9.61 2.80
CA ALA A 24 2.47 9.62 4.03
C ALA A 24 1.03 9.14 3.80
N LYS A 25 0.42 9.51 2.68
CA LYS A 25 -0.89 9.00 2.27
C LYS A 25 -0.86 7.48 2.08
N THR A 26 0.23 6.94 1.55
CA THR A 26 0.43 5.49 1.38
C THR A 26 0.37 4.74 2.70
N LEU A 27 1.07 5.26 3.72
CA LEU A 27 0.97 4.70 5.07
C LEU A 27 -0.42 4.86 5.68
N LEU A 28 -1.12 5.95 5.38
CA LEU A 28 -2.49 6.16 5.85
C LEU A 28 -3.46 5.12 5.26
N ALA A 29 -3.34 4.82 3.96
CA ALA A 29 -4.12 3.77 3.31
C ALA A 29 -3.88 2.41 3.96
N GLU A 30 -2.62 2.07 4.23
CA GLU A 30 -2.24 0.80 4.88
C GLU A 30 -2.79 0.68 6.30
N VAL A 31 -2.69 1.74 7.10
CA VAL A 31 -3.23 1.75 8.47
C VAL A 31 -4.76 1.62 8.46
N HIS A 32 -5.45 2.16 7.45
CA HIS A 32 -6.89 1.94 7.28
C HIS A 32 -7.22 0.51 6.83
N ALA A 33 -6.39 -0.12 5.99
CA ALA A 33 -6.54 -1.53 5.62
C ALA A 33 -6.39 -2.44 6.86
N LEU A 34 -5.32 -2.26 7.63
CA LEU A 34 -5.09 -2.96 8.90
C LEU A 34 -6.23 -2.77 9.91
N ALA A 35 -6.91 -1.63 9.88
CA ALA A 35 -8.06 -1.33 10.74
C ALA A 35 -9.40 -1.87 10.19
N GLY A 36 -9.43 -2.61 9.09
CA GLY A 36 -10.65 -3.15 8.49
C GLY A 36 -11.50 -2.12 7.72
N SER A 37 -11.00 -0.91 7.47
CA SER A 37 -11.75 0.18 6.83
C SER A 37 -11.65 0.13 5.30
N GLY A 38 -12.13 -0.95 4.69
CA GLY A 38 -11.86 -1.31 3.29
C GLY A 38 -12.17 -0.22 2.26
N ARG A 39 -13.36 0.39 2.28
CA ARG A 39 -13.73 1.43 1.29
C ARG A 39 -12.81 2.66 1.32
N LEU A 40 -12.47 3.12 2.53
CA LEU A 40 -11.59 4.27 2.71
C LEU A 40 -10.15 3.93 2.33
N ALA A 41 -9.67 2.77 2.78
CA ALA A 41 -8.34 2.28 2.42
C ALA A 41 -8.17 2.16 0.90
N LEU A 42 -9.16 1.58 0.21
CA LEU A 42 -9.10 1.40 -1.24
C LEU A 42 -9.18 2.73 -1.99
N GLY A 43 -10.03 3.66 -1.56
CA GLY A 43 -10.11 4.99 -2.16
C GLY A 43 -8.76 5.74 -2.09
N LEU A 44 -8.09 5.69 -0.94
CA LEU A 44 -6.74 6.24 -0.80
C LEU A 44 -5.74 5.49 -1.69
N ALA A 45 -5.76 4.16 -1.67
CA ALA A 45 -4.82 3.33 -2.41
C ALA A 45 -4.91 3.53 -3.93
N GLU A 46 -6.11 3.73 -4.48
CA GLU A 46 -6.28 4.04 -5.91
C GLU A 46 -5.68 5.41 -6.27
N GLU A 47 -5.86 6.43 -5.41
CA GLU A 47 -5.28 7.76 -5.63
C GLU A 47 -3.74 7.71 -5.59
N ILE A 48 -3.18 7.00 -4.62
CA ILE A 48 -1.73 6.79 -4.50
C ILE A 48 -1.19 6.04 -5.73
N ARG A 49 -1.91 5.01 -6.17
CA ARG A 49 -1.51 4.19 -7.30
C ARG A 49 -1.54 4.96 -8.61
N GLU A 50 -2.56 5.78 -8.84
CA GLU A 50 -2.61 6.69 -9.98
C GLU A 50 -1.40 7.65 -9.97
N TYR A 51 -1.08 8.22 -8.80
CA TYR A 51 0.05 9.12 -8.64
C TYR A 51 1.38 8.47 -9.03
N PHE A 52 1.73 7.34 -8.40
CA PHE A 52 3.05 6.70 -8.56
C PHE A 52 3.19 5.95 -9.89
N LEU A 53 2.12 5.44 -10.48
CA LEU A 53 2.21 4.78 -11.80
C LEU A 53 2.30 5.76 -12.97
N ALA A 54 1.88 7.02 -12.78
CA ALA A 54 1.93 8.04 -13.83
C ALA A 54 3.31 8.71 -14.00
N ARG A 55 4.33 8.29 -13.23
CA ARG A 55 5.65 8.94 -13.18
C ARG A 55 6.79 7.94 -12.98
N PRO A 56 8.04 8.35 -13.24
CA PRO A 56 9.20 7.59 -12.76
C PRO A 56 9.15 7.50 -11.23
N THR A 57 9.20 6.28 -10.72
CA THR A 57 9.02 5.96 -9.30
C THR A 57 10.07 4.93 -8.90
N GLU A 58 10.55 5.01 -7.67
CA GLU A 58 11.54 4.05 -7.15
C GLU A 58 10.95 2.64 -7.08
N ASP A 59 11.79 1.61 -7.20
CA ASP A 59 11.37 0.22 -7.25
C ASP A 59 10.62 -0.20 -5.97
N TRP A 60 11.13 0.20 -4.81
CA TRP A 60 10.49 -0.04 -3.51
C TRP A 60 9.14 0.67 -3.39
N GLU A 61 9.01 1.89 -3.93
CA GLU A 61 7.74 2.64 -3.90
C GLU A 61 6.69 1.95 -4.75
N LEU A 62 7.05 1.52 -5.97
CA LEU A 62 6.14 0.76 -6.83
C LEU A 62 5.67 -0.53 -6.14
N ALA A 63 6.59 -1.28 -5.53
CA ALA A 63 6.27 -2.50 -4.80
C ALA A 63 5.34 -2.22 -3.61
N PHE A 64 5.61 -1.16 -2.85
CA PHE A 64 4.81 -0.78 -1.69
C PHE A 64 3.40 -0.31 -2.08
N VAL A 65 3.28 0.47 -3.16
CA VAL A 65 1.98 0.92 -3.71
C VAL A 65 1.11 -0.28 -4.09
N HIS A 66 1.68 -1.27 -4.78
CA HIS A 66 0.94 -2.49 -5.13
C HIS A 66 0.58 -3.33 -3.91
N THR A 67 1.47 -3.40 -2.91
CA THR A 67 1.23 -4.10 -1.65
C THR A 67 0.04 -3.51 -0.89
N VAL A 68 0.05 -2.19 -0.67
CA VAL A 68 -1.04 -1.50 0.02
C VAL A 68 -2.35 -1.58 -0.75
N HIS A 69 -2.30 -1.46 -2.09
CA HIS A 69 -3.50 -1.62 -2.92
C HIS A 69 -4.06 -3.06 -2.85
N ALA A 70 -3.20 -4.08 -2.79
CA ALA A 70 -3.63 -5.46 -2.60
C ALA A 70 -4.31 -5.66 -1.24
N HIS A 71 -3.76 -5.09 -0.17
CA HIS A 71 -4.34 -5.16 1.17
C HIS A 71 -5.69 -4.44 1.24
N ALA A 72 -5.73 -3.19 0.77
CA ALA A 72 -6.95 -2.40 0.74
C ALA A 72 -8.06 -3.06 -0.10
N SER A 73 -7.71 -3.67 -1.24
CA SER A 73 -8.65 -4.42 -2.07
C SER A 73 -9.20 -5.65 -1.38
N TYR A 74 -8.37 -6.40 -0.63
CA TYR A 74 -8.82 -7.54 0.16
C TYR A 74 -9.85 -7.12 1.21
N VAL A 75 -9.52 -6.11 2.01
CA VAL A 75 -10.39 -5.61 3.09
C VAL A 75 -11.67 -4.97 2.54
N ALA A 76 -11.63 -4.43 1.33
CA ALA A 76 -12.82 -3.92 0.63
C ALA A 76 -13.70 -5.02 0.00
N GLY A 77 -13.22 -6.27 -0.06
CA GLY A 77 -13.93 -7.37 -0.73
C GLY A 77 -13.80 -7.37 -2.26
N GLU A 78 -12.84 -6.63 -2.82
CA GLU A 78 -12.61 -6.48 -4.26
C GLU A 78 -11.65 -7.57 -4.78
N SER A 79 -12.14 -8.81 -4.86
CA SER A 79 -11.30 -10.00 -5.11
C SER A 79 -10.46 -9.94 -6.39
N GLU A 80 -10.99 -9.41 -7.49
CA GLU A 80 -10.24 -9.28 -8.75
C GLU A 80 -9.07 -8.30 -8.61
N LYS A 81 -9.32 -7.13 -8.00
CA LYS A 81 -8.30 -6.11 -7.74
C LYS A 81 -7.24 -6.63 -6.77
N HIS A 82 -7.67 -7.33 -5.73
CA HIS A 82 -6.78 -7.96 -4.77
C HIS A 82 -5.85 -8.96 -5.46
N HIS A 83 -6.39 -9.92 -6.22
CA HIS A 83 -5.59 -10.92 -6.96
C HIS A 83 -4.61 -10.27 -7.94
N ALA A 84 -5.06 -9.28 -8.71
CA ALA A 84 -4.20 -8.59 -9.66
C ALA A 84 -3.05 -7.85 -8.95
N SER A 85 -3.37 -7.10 -7.90
CA SER A 85 -2.40 -6.26 -7.19
C SER A 85 -1.43 -7.08 -6.36
N TYR A 86 -1.89 -8.18 -5.75
CA TYR A 86 -1.04 -9.10 -4.99
C TYR A 86 0.06 -9.67 -5.89
N ARG A 87 -0.32 -10.15 -7.08
CA ARG A 87 0.63 -10.69 -8.05
C ARG A 87 1.62 -9.62 -8.53
N THR A 88 1.14 -8.42 -8.81
CA THR A 88 2.03 -7.32 -9.23
C THR A 88 2.96 -6.91 -8.08
N ALA A 89 2.49 -6.90 -6.84
CA ALA A 89 3.31 -6.62 -5.67
C ALA A 89 4.42 -7.65 -5.51
N GLU A 90 4.10 -8.95 -5.59
CA GLU A 90 5.08 -10.05 -5.54
C GLU A 90 6.18 -9.87 -6.60
N GLN A 91 5.79 -9.61 -7.84
CA GLN A 91 6.73 -9.34 -8.94
C GLN A 91 7.55 -8.07 -8.72
N ALA A 92 6.95 -7.00 -8.18
CA ALA A 92 7.65 -5.74 -7.93
C ALA A 92 8.65 -5.89 -6.78
N ILE A 93 8.28 -6.60 -5.71
CA ILE A 93 9.16 -6.95 -4.59
C ILE A 93 10.37 -7.72 -5.11
N ASP A 94 10.17 -8.69 -6.01
CA ASP A 94 11.24 -9.46 -6.64
C ASP A 94 12.24 -8.62 -7.44
N ASN A 95 11.87 -7.42 -7.85
CA ASN A 95 12.72 -6.51 -8.60
C ASN A 95 13.37 -5.41 -7.75
N ILE A 96 13.10 -5.34 -6.44
CA ILE A 96 13.73 -4.34 -5.56
C ILE A 96 15.23 -4.64 -5.45
N SER A 97 16.07 -3.66 -5.77
CA SER A 97 17.52 -3.82 -5.80
C SER A 97 18.17 -3.73 -4.43
N ASP A 98 17.62 -2.89 -3.54
CA ASP A 98 18.12 -2.72 -2.18
C ASP A 98 17.46 -3.73 -1.22
N GLU A 99 18.30 -4.44 -0.45
CA GLU A 99 17.84 -5.51 0.44
C GLU A 99 17.10 -4.97 1.68
N GLU A 100 17.46 -3.77 2.16
CA GLU A 100 16.77 -3.17 3.29
C GLU A 100 15.37 -2.70 2.89
N ASP A 101 15.25 -2.04 1.74
CA ASP A 101 13.96 -1.64 1.18
C ASP A 101 13.07 -2.86 0.93
N ARG A 102 13.64 -3.92 0.32
CA ARG A 102 12.92 -5.18 0.10
C ARG A 102 12.39 -5.78 1.39
N ARG A 103 13.22 -5.83 2.43
CA ARG A 103 12.83 -6.33 3.76
C ARG A 103 11.70 -5.51 4.38
N ILE A 104 11.73 -4.19 4.21
CA ILE A 104 10.67 -3.29 4.72
C ILE A 104 9.35 -3.57 3.99
N VAL A 105 9.36 -3.65 2.66
CA VAL A 105 8.15 -3.92 1.87
C VAL A 105 7.58 -5.30 2.20
N LEU A 106 8.44 -6.32 2.32
CA LEU A 106 8.04 -7.68 2.70
C LEU A 106 7.33 -7.72 4.05
N GLY A 107 7.78 -6.94 5.04
CA GLY A 107 7.12 -6.88 6.35
C GLY A 107 5.65 -6.44 6.28
N THR A 108 5.31 -5.55 5.34
CA THR A 108 3.92 -5.18 5.06
C THR A 108 3.22 -6.21 4.18
N PHE A 109 3.90 -6.73 3.14
CA PHE A 109 3.33 -7.73 2.23
C PHE A 109 2.92 -9.01 2.95
N ASP A 110 3.66 -9.43 3.97
CA ASP A 110 3.34 -10.58 4.81
C ASP A 110 2.02 -10.42 5.61
N GLN A 111 1.53 -9.19 5.78
CA GLN A 111 0.23 -8.92 6.39
C GLN A 111 -0.92 -9.04 5.38
N VAL A 112 -0.62 -9.08 4.08
CA VAL A 112 -1.63 -9.15 3.02
C VAL A 112 -2.06 -10.60 2.81
N PRO A 113 -3.36 -10.93 2.93
CA PRO A 113 -3.83 -12.30 2.73
C PRO A 113 -3.52 -12.82 1.32
N LYS A 114 -3.20 -14.11 1.24
CA LYS A 114 -2.85 -14.76 -0.03
C LYS A 114 -4.11 -15.04 -0.86
N PRO A 115 -4.15 -14.61 -2.13
CA PRO A 115 -5.16 -15.03 -3.11
C PRO A 115 -5.42 -16.54 -3.09
N GLY A 116 -6.69 -16.94 -2.96
CA GLY A 116 -7.08 -18.36 -2.97
C GLY A 116 -6.78 -19.13 -1.68
N GLY A 117 -6.33 -18.45 -0.61
CA GLY A 117 -6.40 -19.00 0.74
C GLY A 117 -7.86 -19.16 1.16
N VAL A 118 -8.23 -20.33 1.66
CA VAL A 118 -9.48 -20.53 2.37
C VAL A 118 -9.42 -19.73 3.67
N ASP A 119 -9.99 -18.53 3.67
CA ASP A 119 -10.26 -17.83 4.92
C ASP A 119 -11.25 -18.68 5.72
N GLY A 120 -10.83 -19.03 6.94
CA GLY A 120 -11.54 -19.92 7.85
C GLY A 120 -12.98 -19.49 8.09
N ALA A 121 -13.86 -20.48 8.07
CA ALA A 121 -15.25 -20.43 8.51
C ALA A 121 -15.43 -19.93 9.95
#